data_AF-A0AA38NNI5-F1
#
_entry.id   AF-A0AA38NNI5-F1
#
_cell.length_a   1.000
_cell.length_b   1.000
_cell.length_c   1.000
_cell.angle_alpha   90.00
_cell.angle_beta   90.00
_cell.angle_gamma   90.00
#
_symmetry.space_group_name_H-M   'P 1'
#
loop_
_entity.id
_entity.type
_entity.pdbx_description
1 polymer ?
#
loop_
_entity_poly.entity_id
_entity_poly.type
_entity_poly.pdbx_seq_one_letter_code
_entity_poly.pdbx_strand_id
1 'polypeptide(L)'
;IPTLQIIGNNGTVNRLAKTNEEKATLLATTFFPPAPQDYNLDRNLRRDQLPSPSPITIQQIIKIFQKLKPHKAPGPDTIPNAVLKQCAGMLAPYIVKIYNAIGDLKAYPKTWLESDTVVIRKPARNSYSIPKAYYPIALINTLAKGYTAIVAQEITYLMENYELLPDTQFG
;
A
#
# COMPACT_ATOMS: atom_id res chain seq x y z
N ILE A 1 5.35 -7.97 21.83
CA ILE A 1 6.71 -7.66 21.30
C ILE A 1 7.66 -7.54 22.49
N PRO A 2 8.78 -8.29 22.53
CA PRO A 2 9.77 -8.23 23.60
C PRO A 2 10.49 -6.87 23.60
N THR A 3 11.38 -6.64 24.56
CA THR A 3 12.29 -5.49 24.53
C THR A 3 13.09 -5.49 23.24
N LEU A 4 13.11 -4.34 22.56
CA LEU A 4 13.84 -4.18 21.31
C LEU A 4 15.20 -3.51 21.56
N GLN A 5 16.21 -3.92 20.81
CA GLN A 5 17.54 -3.34 20.83
C GLN A 5 17.64 -2.22 19.80
N ILE A 6 18.15 -1.08 20.23
CA ILE A 6 18.53 0.04 19.37
C ILE A 6 20.01 -0.17 19.05
N ILE A 7 20.30 -0.57 17.82
CA ILE A 7 21.65 -0.83 17.34
C ILE A 7 22.17 0.44 16.66
N GLY A 8 23.32 0.94 17.10
CA GLY A 8 24.01 2.08 16.48
C GLY A 8 24.60 1.74 15.11
N ASN A 9 25.05 2.77 14.39
CA ASN A 9 25.66 2.60 13.06
C ASN A 9 26.93 1.72 13.07
N ASN A 10 27.56 1.55 14.23
CA ASN A 10 28.72 0.69 14.49
C ASN A 10 28.35 -0.74 14.92
N GLY A 11 27.08 -1.12 14.94
CA GLY A 11 26.63 -2.47 15.30
C GLY A 11 26.54 -2.74 16.80
N THR A 12 26.89 -1.79 17.68
CA THR A 12 26.72 -1.94 19.13
C THR A 12 25.31 -1.59 19.59
N VAL A 13 24.85 -2.27 20.64
CA VAL A 13 23.56 -1.97 21.28
C VAL A 13 23.72 -0.69 22.09
N ASN A 14 23.12 0.40 21.60
CA ASN A 14 23.21 1.71 22.24
C ASN A 14 22.15 1.89 23.34
N ARG A 15 20.95 1.33 23.15
CA ARG A 15 19.81 1.47 24.09
C ARG A 15 18.81 0.33 23.91
N LEU A 16 17.94 0.13 24.91
CA LEU A 16 16.81 -0.79 24.86
C LEU A 16 15.49 -0.02 24.85
N ALA A 17 14.58 -0.39 23.95
CA ALA A 17 13.19 0.06 23.93
C ALA A 17 12.34 -0.93 24.73
N LYS A 18 11.85 -0.50 25.90
CA LYS A 18 11.12 -1.33 26.86
C LYS A 18 9.62 -1.06 26.80
N THR A 19 9.22 0.20 26.75
CA THR A 19 7.80 0.59 26.74
C THR A 19 7.18 0.36 25.35
N ASN A 20 5.86 0.25 25.29
CA ASN A 20 5.16 0.04 24.02
C ASN A 20 5.34 1.23 23.07
N GLU A 21 5.38 2.44 23.61
CA GLU A 21 5.63 3.66 22.84
C GLU A 21 7.05 3.67 22.24
N GLU A 22 8.08 3.40 23.05
CA GLU A 22 9.47 3.31 22.55
C GLU A 22 9.61 2.23 21.46
N LYS A 23 8.96 1.08 21.65
CA LYS A 23 8.97 -0.01 20.67
C LYS A 23 8.25 0.41 19.38
N ALA A 24 7.10 1.06 19.48
CA ALA A 24 6.33 1.53 18.33
C ALA A 24 7.13 2.55 17.51
N THR A 25 7.72 3.55 18.17
CA THR A 25 8.58 4.54 17.51
C THR A 25 9.78 3.89 16.84
N LEU A 26 10.48 2.98 17.52
CA LEU A 26 11.64 2.28 16.94
C LEU A 26 11.27 1.44 15.73
N LEU A 27 10.14 0.74 15.77
CA LEU A 27 9.64 -0.05 14.65
C LEU A 27 9.28 0.88 13.47
N ALA A 28 8.54 1.96 13.73
CA ALA A 28 8.15 2.92 12.70
C ALA A 28 9.36 3.53 11.99
N THR A 29 10.35 4.02 12.73
CA THR A 29 11.57 4.61 12.14
C THR A 29 12.43 3.58 11.41
N THR A 30 12.40 2.31 11.84
CA THR A 30 13.11 1.23 11.13
C THR A 30 12.42 0.85 9.83
N PHE A 31 11.09 0.81 9.81
CA PHE A 31 10.32 0.36 8.64
C PHE A 31 10.11 1.45 7.59
N PHE A 32 10.06 2.70 8.01
CA PHE A 32 9.76 3.86 7.16
C PHE A 32 10.87 4.91 7.28
N PRO A 33 12.07 4.62 6.75
CA PRO A 33 13.15 5.60 6.72
C PRO A 33 12.75 6.82 5.88
N PRO A 34 13.34 8.00 6.12
CA PRO A 34 13.10 9.18 5.30
C PRO A 34 13.50 8.92 3.84
N ALA A 35 12.82 9.60 2.93
CA ALA A 35 13.15 9.52 1.51
C ALA A 35 14.62 9.94 1.26
N PRO A 36 15.33 9.25 0.34
CA PRO A 36 16.68 9.66 -0.05
C PRO A 36 16.65 11.07 -0.65
N GLN A 37 17.65 11.90 -0.33
CA GLN A 37 17.73 13.28 -0.81
C GLN A 37 18.19 13.38 -2.27
N ASP A 38 19.02 12.44 -2.73
CA ASP A 38 19.58 12.42 -4.08
C ASP A 38 18.77 11.52 -5.01
N TYR A 39 17.66 12.04 -5.53
CA TYR A 39 16.92 11.39 -6.62
C TYR A 39 17.15 12.13 -7.94
N ASN A 40 18.08 11.63 -8.75
CA ASN A 40 18.37 12.17 -10.08
C ASN A 40 17.40 11.57 -11.11
N LEU A 41 16.19 12.14 -11.17
CA LEU A 41 15.28 11.88 -12.29
C LEU A 41 15.75 12.68 -13.50
N ASP A 42 16.10 11.98 -14.58
CA ASP A 42 16.24 12.64 -15.88
C ASP A 42 14.87 13.18 -16.31
N ARG A 43 14.68 14.50 -16.14
CA ARG A 43 13.42 15.17 -16.53
C ARG A 43 13.27 15.31 -18.04
N ASN A 44 14.31 15.01 -18.81
CA ASN A 44 14.32 15.05 -20.27
C ASN A 44 13.98 13.70 -20.91
N LEU A 45 13.64 12.68 -20.12
CA LEU A 45 13.07 11.43 -20.62
C LEU A 45 11.89 11.76 -21.55
N ARG A 46 12.02 11.32 -22.80
CA ARG A 46 11.00 11.48 -23.83
C ARG A 46 9.75 10.75 -23.36
N ARG A 47 8.72 11.52 -22.99
CA ARG A 47 7.42 10.97 -22.62
C ARG A 47 6.64 10.81 -23.91
N ASP A 48 6.64 9.60 -24.45
CA ASP A 48 5.67 9.27 -25.49
C ASP A 48 4.27 9.54 -24.93
N GLN A 49 3.42 10.17 -25.73
CA GLN A 49 2.04 10.46 -25.30
C GLN A 49 1.29 9.13 -25.23
N LEU A 50 1.20 8.59 -24.02
CA LEU A 50 0.32 7.46 -23.74
C LEU A 50 -1.13 7.91 -23.87
N PRO A 51 -2.02 6.99 -24.31
CA PRO A 51 -3.45 7.27 -24.31
C PRO A 51 -3.91 7.62 -22.91
N SER A 52 -4.91 8.50 -22.83
CA SER A 52 -5.55 8.77 -21.54
C SER A 52 -6.25 7.51 -21.05
N PRO A 53 -6.17 7.21 -19.74
CA PRO A 53 -6.81 6.03 -19.18
C PRO A 53 -8.32 6.10 -19.37
N SER A 54 -8.92 4.93 -19.63
CA SER A 54 -10.37 4.86 -19.80
C SER A 54 -11.10 5.15 -18.48
N PRO A 55 -12.30 5.76 -18.51
CA PRO A 55 -13.11 5.93 -17.31
C PRO A 55 -13.39 4.60 -16.62
N ILE A 56 -13.33 4.59 -15.29
CA ILE A 56 -13.60 3.41 -14.49
C ILE A 56 -15.08 3.06 -14.61
N THR A 57 -15.36 1.78 -14.81
CA THR A 57 -16.70 1.22 -14.99
C THR A 57 -17.24 0.55 -13.73
N ILE A 58 -18.56 0.46 -13.63
CA ILE A 58 -19.26 -0.29 -12.57
C ILE A 58 -18.82 -1.75 -12.55
N GLN A 59 -18.63 -2.37 -13.72
CA GLN A 59 -18.24 -3.78 -13.83
C GLN A 59 -16.83 -4.04 -13.30
N GLN A 60 -15.89 -3.11 -13.52
CA GLN A 60 -14.55 -3.22 -12.92
C GLN A 60 -14.64 -3.24 -11.39
N ILE A 61 -15.44 -2.35 -10.79
CA ILE A 61 -15.62 -2.30 -9.33
C ILE A 61 -16.23 -3.59 -8.79
N ILE A 62 -17.32 -4.08 -9.42
CA ILE A 62 -17.95 -5.34 -9.03
C ILE A 62 -16.93 -6.49 -9.11
N LYS A 63 -16.18 -6.58 -10.21
CA LYS A 63 -15.15 -7.62 -10.41
C LYS A 63 -14.07 -7.59 -9.31
N ILE A 64 -13.60 -6.39 -8.94
CA ILE A 64 -12.61 -6.24 -7.87
C ILE A 64 -13.19 -6.67 -6.52
N PHE A 65 -14.42 -6.24 -6.18
CA PHE A 65 -15.03 -6.55 -4.90
C PHE A 65 -15.42 -8.02 -4.77
N GLN A 66 -15.84 -8.66 -5.86
CA GLN A 66 -16.11 -10.10 -5.87
C GLN A 66 -14.85 -10.95 -5.64
N LYS A 67 -13.66 -10.43 -5.95
CA LYS A 67 -12.38 -11.11 -5.66
C LYS A 67 -11.90 -10.94 -4.21
N LEU A 68 -12.56 -10.10 -3.40
CA LEU A 68 -12.17 -9.91 -2.02
C LEU A 68 -12.32 -11.20 -1.21
N LYS A 69 -11.33 -11.46 -0.35
CA LYS A 69 -11.42 -12.48 0.70
C LYS A 69 -12.22 -11.87 1.87
N PRO A 70 -13.36 -12.46 2.27
CA PRO A 70 -14.34 -11.81 3.16
C PRO A 70 -13.81 -11.55 4.57
N HIS A 71 -12.95 -12.43 5.10
CA HIS A 71 -12.46 -12.37 6.48
C HIS A 71 -11.06 -11.76 6.62
N LYS A 72 -10.62 -10.97 5.62
CA LYS A 72 -9.40 -10.16 5.80
C LYS A 72 -9.69 -8.98 6.72
N ALA A 73 -8.68 -8.60 7.50
CA ALA A 73 -8.74 -7.42 8.36
C ALA A 73 -9.05 -6.15 7.54
N PRO A 74 -9.95 -5.28 8.03
CA PRO A 74 -10.25 -3.99 7.40
C PRO A 74 -9.11 -2.99 7.60
N GLY A 75 -9.22 -1.83 6.96
CA GLY A 75 -8.39 -0.67 7.28
C GLY A 75 -8.98 0.15 8.43
N PRO A 76 -8.49 1.38 8.65
CA PRO A 76 -8.99 2.30 9.68
C PRO A 76 -10.50 2.57 9.62
N ASP A 77 -11.13 2.46 8.44
CA ASP A 77 -12.58 2.60 8.28
C ASP A 77 -13.40 1.46 8.91
N THR A 78 -12.75 0.37 9.32
CA THR A 78 -13.34 -0.83 9.91
C THR A 78 -14.33 -1.59 9.01
N ILE A 79 -14.46 -1.22 7.74
CA ILE A 79 -15.44 -1.81 6.81
C ILE A 79 -14.98 -3.23 6.41
N PRO A 80 -15.73 -4.29 6.78
CA PRO A 80 -15.33 -5.65 6.44
C PRO A 80 -15.46 -5.90 4.93
N ASN A 81 -14.52 -6.66 4.37
CA ASN A 81 -14.58 -7.08 2.98
C ASN A 81 -15.86 -7.85 2.62
N ALA A 82 -16.42 -8.59 3.59
CA ALA A 82 -17.69 -9.30 3.41
C ALA A 82 -18.82 -8.36 2.99
N VAL A 83 -18.90 -7.15 3.58
CA VAL A 83 -19.93 -6.15 3.26
C VAL A 83 -19.74 -5.64 1.83
N LEU A 84 -18.52 -5.23 1.48
CA LEU A 84 -18.21 -4.73 0.13
C LEU A 84 -18.48 -5.77 -0.95
N LYS A 85 -18.21 -7.05 -0.65
CA LYS A 85 -18.45 -8.16 -1.57
C LYS A 85 -19.94 -8.49 -1.72
N GLN A 86 -20.68 -8.59 -0.62
CA GLN A 86 -22.12 -8.91 -0.65
C GLN A 86 -22.93 -7.76 -1.25
N CYS A 87 -22.58 -6.51 -0.94
CA CYS A 87 -23.29 -5.32 -1.41
C CYS A 87 -22.70 -4.73 -2.70
N ALA A 88 -21.78 -5.44 -3.39
CA ALA A 88 -21.03 -4.88 -4.52
C ALA A 88 -21.94 -4.28 -5.61
N GLY A 89 -23.01 -4.98 -5.98
CA GLY A 89 -23.96 -4.51 -7.00
C GLY A 89 -24.69 -3.22 -6.60
N MET A 90 -25.00 -3.07 -5.32
CA MET A 90 -25.66 -1.87 -4.77
C MET A 90 -24.70 -0.70 -4.62
N LEU A 91 -23.46 -0.96 -4.19
CA LEU A 91 -22.47 0.09 -3.89
C LEU A 91 -21.74 0.60 -5.14
N ALA A 92 -21.54 -0.25 -6.15
CA ALA A 92 -20.72 0.09 -7.32
C ALA A 92 -21.19 1.34 -8.09
N PRO A 93 -22.49 1.63 -8.28
CA PRO A 93 -22.96 2.86 -8.93
C PRO A 93 -22.56 4.16 -8.21
N TYR A 94 -22.28 4.10 -6.90
CA TYR A 94 -21.81 5.25 -6.13
C TYR A 94 -20.29 5.33 -6.11
N ILE A 95 -19.63 4.18 -5.92
CA ILE A 95 -18.17 4.11 -5.85
C ILE A 95 -17.53 4.49 -7.19
N VAL A 96 -18.15 4.17 -8.32
CA VAL A 96 -17.65 4.56 -9.65
C VAL A 96 -17.56 6.07 -9.81
N LYS A 97 -18.52 6.82 -9.25
CA LYS A 97 -18.52 8.28 -9.28
C LYS A 97 -17.37 8.84 -8.47
N ILE A 98 -17.13 8.27 -7.29
CA ILE A 98 -16.00 8.65 -6.42
C ILE A 98 -14.68 8.36 -7.12
N TYR A 99 -14.51 7.15 -7.68
CA TYR A 99 -13.28 6.75 -8.35
C TYR A 99 -12.96 7.63 -9.57
N ASN A 100 -13.94 7.91 -10.43
CA ASN A 100 -13.72 8.80 -11.57
C ASN A 100 -13.45 10.25 -11.13
N ALA A 101 -14.16 10.75 -10.12
CA ALA A 101 -13.91 12.09 -9.58
C ALA A 101 -12.48 12.25 -9.03
N ILE A 102 -11.87 11.20 -8.47
CA ILE A 102 -10.46 11.24 -8.04
C ILE A 102 -9.54 11.51 -9.25
N GLY A 103 -9.79 10.86 -10.38
CA GLY A 103 -9.04 11.06 -11.62
C GLY A 103 -9.27 12.46 -12.21
N ASP A 104 -10.54 12.85 -12.34
CA ASP A 104 -10.95 14.13 -12.95
C ASP A 104 -10.46 15.34 -12.15
N LEU A 105 -10.61 15.29 -10.82
CA LEU A 105 -10.23 16.37 -9.91
C LEU A 105 -8.75 16.30 -9.50
N LYS A 106 -8.06 15.20 -9.82
CA LYS A 106 -6.69 14.91 -9.35
C LYS A 106 -6.56 15.01 -7.82
N ALA A 107 -7.62 14.63 -7.11
CA ALA A 107 -7.74 14.81 -5.67
C ALA A 107 -8.03 13.46 -5.00
N TYR A 108 -7.06 12.98 -4.20
CA TYR A 108 -7.19 11.72 -3.48
C TYR A 108 -7.75 11.95 -2.06
N PRO A 109 -8.70 11.12 -1.57
CA PRO A 109 -9.22 11.28 -0.22
C PRO A 109 -8.12 11.16 0.84
N LYS A 110 -8.01 12.14 1.74
CA LYS A 110 -6.96 12.16 2.77
C LYS A 110 -7.03 10.93 3.67
N THR A 111 -8.23 10.49 4.04
CA THR A 111 -8.44 9.28 4.85
C THR A 111 -7.98 7.99 4.16
N TRP A 112 -7.79 8.00 2.83
CA TRP A 112 -7.25 6.84 2.10
C TRP A 112 -5.72 6.82 2.06
N LEU A 113 -5.06 7.87 2.56
CA LEU A 113 -3.61 7.94 2.77
C LEU A 113 -3.20 7.42 4.15
N GLU A 114 -4.17 7.14 5.02
CA GLU A 114 -3.96 6.61 6.37
C GLU A 114 -3.94 5.08 6.37
N SER A 115 -3.21 4.49 7.32
CA SER A 115 -3.10 3.04 7.45
C SER A 115 -2.82 2.63 8.89
N ASP A 116 -3.39 1.51 9.32
CA ASP A 116 -2.97 0.84 10.54
C ASP A 116 -1.82 -0.12 10.23
N THR A 117 -0.64 0.10 10.84
CA THR A 117 0.49 -0.81 10.64
C THR A 117 0.55 -1.86 11.74
N VAL A 118 0.25 -3.10 11.37
CA VAL A 118 0.38 -4.26 12.27
C VAL A 118 1.76 -4.87 12.12
N VAL A 119 2.41 -5.15 13.24
CA VAL A 119 3.78 -5.69 13.28
C VAL A 119 3.75 -7.19 13.61
N ILE A 120 4.18 -8.01 12.65
CA ILE A 120 4.14 -9.49 12.74
C ILE A 120 5.57 -10.05 12.77
N ARG A 121 5.80 -11.09 13.57
CA ARG A 121 7.10 -11.77 13.63
C ARG A 121 7.44 -12.44 12.29
N LYS A 122 8.65 -12.21 11.78
CA LYS A 122 9.18 -13.02 10.67
C LYS A 122 9.45 -14.44 11.19
N PRO A 123 9.08 -15.51 10.49
CA PRO A 123 9.42 -16.86 10.93
C PRO A 123 10.95 -17.07 10.95
N ALA A 124 11.40 -18.05 11.75
CA ALA A 124 12.78 -18.53 11.78
C ALA A 124 13.86 -17.44 11.98
N ARG A 125 13.64 -16.52 12.93
CA ARG A 125 14.66 -15.54 13.35
C ARG A 125 15.31 -15.94 14.66
N ASN A 126 16.64 -15.82 14.71
CA ASN A 126 17.46 -16.15 15.88
C ASN A 126 17.18 -15.23 17.08
N SER A 127 16.78 -13.98 16.84
CA SER A 127 16.36 -13.06 17.88
C SER A 127 15.24 -12.13 17.42
N TYR A 128 14.25 -11.96 18.29
CA TYR A 128 13.13 -11.02 18.13
C TYR A 128 13.32 -9.71 18.92
N SER A 129 14.51 -9.50 19.49
CA SER A 129 14.91 -8.18 20.03
C SER A 129 15.29 -7.19 18.91
N ILE A 130 15.47 -7.67 17.67
CA ILE A 130 15.90 -6.84 16.55
C ILE A 130 14.65 -6.37 15.77
N PRO A 131 14.45 -5.05 15.55
CA PRO A 131 13.28 -4.55 14.80
C PRO A 131 13.13 -5.16 13.40
N LYS A 132 14.25 -5.44 12.71
CA LYS A 132 14.27 -6.10 11.39
C LYS A 132 13.75 -7.56 11.40
N ALA A 133 13.54 -8.16 12.57
CA ALA A 133 12.95 -9.49 12.73
C ALA A 133 11.41 -9.51 12.59
N TYR A 134 10.79 -8.39 12.20
CA TYR A 134 9.35 -8.25 12.03
C TYR A 134 8.97 -7.73 10.63
N TYR A 135 7.79 -8.12 10.15
CA TYR A 135 7.13 -7.56 8.99
C TYR A 135 6.17 -6.44 9.41
N PRO A 136 6.28 -5.24 8.83
CA PRO A 136 5.20 -4.27 8.87
C PRO A 136 4.12 -4.67 7.84
N ILE A 137 2.87 -4.79 8.28
CA ILE A 137 1.71 -4.98 7.42
C ILE A 137 0.83 -3.74 7.53
N ALA A 138 0.81 -2.91 6.49
CA ALA A 138 -0.05 -1.75 6.41
C ALA A 138 -1.48 -2.14 5.99
N LEU A 139 -2.45 -1.88 6.86
CA LEU A 139 -3.87 -2.06 6.59
C LEU A 139 -4.45 -0.72 6.13
N ILE A 140 -4.59 -0.55 4.82
CA ILE A 140 -5.32 0.60 4.25
C ILE A 140 -6.79 0.22 3.95
N ASN A 141 -7.65 1.23 3.85
CA ASN A 141 -9.07 1.09 3.53
C ASN A 141 -9.29 0.29 2.24
N THR A 142 -10.25 -0.64 2.25
CA THR A 142 -10.48 -1.52 1.09
C THR A 142 -10.97 -0.75 -0.14
N LEU A 143 -11.68 0.36 0.05
CA LEU A 143 -12.05 1.26 -1.05
C LEU A 143 -10.82 1.90 -1.70
N ALA A 144 -9.81 2.29 -0.90
CA ALA A 144 -8.52 2.78 -1.41
C ALA A 144 -7.79 1.70 -2.22
N LYS A 145 -7.71 0.47 -1.67
CA LYS A 145 -7.14 -0.71 -2.36
C LYS A 145 -7.85 -0.99 -3.68
N GLY A 146 -9.18 -0.86 -3.70
CA GLY A 146 -9.98 -1.10 -4.90
C GLY A 146 -9.64 -0.13 -6.02
N TYR A 147 -9.51 1.16 -5.69
CA TYR A 147 -9.12 2.19 -6.66
C TYR A 147 -7.71 1.94 -7.21
N THR A 148 -6.73 1.77 -6.32
CA THR A 148 -5.34 1.57 -6.73
C THR A 148 -5.15 0.27 -7.50
N ALA A 149 -5.94 -0.78 -7.22
CA ALA A 149 -5.91 -2.02 -8.00
C ALA A 149 -6.40 -1.82 -9.44
N ILE A 150 -7.42 -0.97 -9.67
CA ILE A 150 -7.90 -0.65 -11.01
C ILE A 150 -6.86 0.19 -11.76
N VAL A 151 -6.32 1.23 -11.10
CA VAL A 151 -5.26 2.07 -11.69
C VAL A 151 -4.01 1.24 -12.01
N ALA A 152 -3.60 0.33 -11.13
CA ALA A 152 -2.47 -0.55 -11.37
C ALA A 152 -2.71 -1.46 -12.59
N GLN A 153 -3.91 -2.01 -12.76
CA GLN A 153 -4.25 -2.82 -13.93
C GLN A 153 -4.14 -2.01 -15.24
N GLU A 154 -4.59 -0.77 -15.24
CA GLU A 154 -4.47 0.12 -16.41
C GLU A 154 -3.02 0.46 -16.71
N ILE A 155 -2.22 0.81 -15.69
CA ILE A 155 -0.79 1.10 -15.86
C ILE A 155 -0.06 -0.14 -16.39
N THR A 156 -0.31 -1.32 -15.81
CA THR A 156 0.29 -2.58 -16.29
C THR A 156 -0.08 -2.86 -17.74
N TYR A 157 -1.37 -2.69 -18.11
CA TYR A 157 -1.81 -2.84 -19.50
C TYR A 157 -1.06 -1.90 -20.45
N LEU A 158 -0.89 -0.62 -20.09
CA LEU A 158 -0.14 0.32 -20.91
C LEU A 158 1.35 -0.04 -20.97
N MET A 159 1.95 -0.46 -19.86
CA MET A 159 3.36 -0.85 -19.83
C MET A 159 3.66 -2.06 -20.71
N GLU A 160 2.77 -3.06 -20.73
CA GLU A 160 2.92 -4.27 -21.54
C GLU A 160 2.67 -3.99 -23.04
N ASN A 161 1.60 -3.29 -23.40
CA ASN A 161 1.26 -3.06 -24.82
C ASN A 161 2.19 -2.08 -25.53
N TYR A 162 2.88 -1.22 -24.77
CA TYR A 162 3.84 -0.25 -25.32
C TYR A 162 5.29 -0.67 -25.03
N GLU A 163 5.54 -1.91 -24.57
CA GLU A 163 6.88 -2.46 -24.32
C GLU A 163 7.75 -1.54 -23.45
N LEU A 164 7.15 -0.91 -22.44
CA LEU A 164 7.82 0.08 -21.58
C LEU A 164 8.61 -0.57 -20.43
N LEU A 165 8.49 -1.88 -20.25
CA LEU A 165 9.23 -2.64 -19.25
C LEU A 165 10.49 -3.25 -19.88
N PRO A 166 11.67 -3.11 -19.24
CA PRO A 166 12.85 -3.83 -19.66
C PRO A 166 12.66 -5.35 -19.51
N ASP A 167 13.28 -6.14 -20.39
CA ASP A 167 13.30 -7.61 -20.33
C ASP A 167 13.88 -8.18 -19.02
N THR A 168 14.54 -7.34 -18.23
CA THR A 168 15.16 -7.68 -16.94
C THR A 168 14.25 -7.41 -15.74
N GLN A 169 13.01 -6.96 -15.94
CA GLN A 169 12.03 -6.73 -14.88
C GLN A 169 11.23 -8.02 -14.59
N PHE A 170 11.46 -8.67 -13.43
CA PHE A 170 10.86 -9.98 -13.10
C PHE A 170 9.81 -9.97 -11.97
N GLY A 171 9.48 -8.81 -11.41
CA GLY A 171 8.48 -8.70 -10.34
C GLY A 171 8.54 -7.40 -9.56
#